data_AF-G7GSP7-F1
#
_entry.id   AF-G7GSP7-F1
#
_cell.length_a   1.000
_cell.length_b   1.000
_cell.length_c   1.000
_cell.angle_alpha   90.00
_cell.angle_beta   90.00
_cell.angle_gamma   90.00
#
_symmetry.space_group_name_H-M   'P 1'
#
loop_
_entity.id
_entity.type
_entity.pdbx_description
1 polymer ?
#
loop_
_entity_poly.entity_id
_entity_poly.type
_entity_poly.pdbx_seq_one_letter_code
_entity_poly.pdbx_strand_id
1 'polypeptide(L)'
;MPTHMFRIVVALLIMLPGLLIASPASACACGGIASNDPSARVNAETAIVSMTGGRETIDMRLSMRSVNSDAALIVPTPAPATVSAGDQALFDKYSRISEPRTETRRHWWSSS
;
A
#
# COMPACT_ATOMS: atom_id res chain seq x y z
N MET A 1 6.45 -32.22 -32.11
CA MET A 1 7.54 -31.27 -31.71
C MET A 1 7.29 -29.80 -32.13
N PRO A 2 6.91 -29.44 -33.37
CA PRO A 2 6.80 -28.01 -33.76
C PRO A 2 5.63 -27.26 -33.13
N THR A 3 4.53 -27.96 -32.82
CA THR A 3 3.33 -27.37 -32.19
C THR A 3 3.52 -26.97 -30.73
N HIS A 4 4.40 -27.67 -29.99
CA HIS A 4 4.74 -27.32 -28.60
C HIS A 4 5.66 -26.10 -28.54
N MET A 5 6.62 -26.01 -29.46
CA MET A 5 7.53 -24.87 -29.55
C MET A 5 6.79 -23.58 -29.90
N PHE A 6 5.84 -23.64 -30.84
CA PHE A 6 4.99 -22.50 -31.19
C PHE A 6 4.14 -22.01 -30.00
N ARG A 7 3.55 -22.94 -29.25
CA ARG A 7 2.77 -22.62 -28.04
C ARG A 7 3.61 -21.93 -26.97
N ILE A 8 4.85 -22.37 -26.76
CA ILE A 8 5.77 -21.76 -25.80
C ILE A 8 6.13 -20.34 -26.23
N VAL A 9 6.43 -20.12 -27.51
CA VAL A 9 6.79 -18.79 -28.04
C VAL A 9 5.63 -17.81 -27.91
N VAL A 10 4.40 -18.23 -28.25
CA VAL A 10 3.20 -17.40 -28.08
C VAL A 10 2.94 -17.09 -26.60
N ALA A 11 3.09 -18.07 -25.71
CA ALA A 11 2.94 -17.85 -24.27
C ALA A 11 3.99 -16.84 -23.74
N LEU A 12 5.25 -16.95 -24.18
CA LEU A 12 6.30 -16.01 -23.82
C LEU A 12 6.00 -14.59 -24.32
N LEU A 13 5.55 -14.45 -25.57
CA LEU A 13 5.22 -13.16 -26.18
C LEU A 13 4.07 -12.44 -25.47
N ILE A 14 3.10 -13.17 -24.94
CA ILE A 14 1.99 -12.59 -24.17
C ILE A 14 2.44 -12.22 -22.75
N MET A 15 3.32 -13.02 -22.14
CA MET A 15 3.75 -12.83 -20.75
C MET A 15 4.81 -11.72 -20.60
N LEU A 16 5.74 -11.59 -21.55
CA LEU A 16 6.82 -10.60 -21.53
C LEU A 16 6.37 -9.14 -21.31
N PRO A 17 5.33 -8.62 -22.00
CA PRO A 17 4.90 -7.24 -21.79
C PRO A 17 4.35 -7.02 -20.37
N GLY A 18 3.75 -8.02 -19.74
CA GLY A 18 3.28 -7.93 -18.34
C GLY A 18 4.43 -7.70 -17.35
N LEU A 19 5.60 -8.27 -17.62
CA LEU A 19 6.81 -8.08 -16.80
C LEU A 19 7.45 -6.68 -16.96
N LEU A 20 7.25 -6.03 -18.11
CA LEU A 20 7.81 -4.69 -18.39
C LEU A 20 6.90 -3.55 -17.91
N ILE A 21 5.58 -3.80 -17.79
CA ILE A 21 4.60 -2.83 -17.27
C ILE A 21 4.46 -2.94 -15.75
N ALA A 22 4.87 -4.08 -15.18
CA ALA A 22 5.12 -4.21 -13.76
C ALA A 22 6.46 -3.53 -13.39
N SER A 23 6.58 -2.21 -13.64
CA SER A 23 7.30 -1.39 -12.67
C SER A 23 6.75 -1.81 -11.32
N PRO A 24 7.57 -2.18 -10.31
CA PRO A 24 7.06 -2.57 -9.02
C PRO A 24 6.13 -1.44 -8.66
N ALA A 25 4.83 -1.72 -8.68
CA ALA A 25 3.89 -0.77 -8.17
C ALA A 25 4.42 -0.64 -6.75
N SER A 26 4.98 0.52 -6.44
CA SER A 26 5.03 1.04 -5.09
C SER A 26 3.57 1.28 -4.70
N ALA A 27 2.76 0.22 -4.82
CA ALA A 27 1.46 0.02 -4.28
C ALA A 27 1.74 -0.10 -2.80
N CYS A 28 1.89 1.07 -2.22
CA CYS A 28 1.68 1.33 -0.82
C CYS A 28 0.24 0.85 -0.56
N ALA A 29 -0.05 0.26 0.58
CA ALA A 29 -1.27 -0.45 0.92
C ALA A 29 -2.56 0.21 0.37
N CYS A 30 -2.61 1.55 0.25
CA CYS A 30 -3.75 2.29 -0.29
C CYS A 30 -3.64 2.70 -1.78
N GLY A 31 -2.48 2.64 -2.44
CA GLY A 31 -2.33 3.07 -3.84
C GLY A 31 -0.89 3.10 -4.37
N GLY A 32 -0.75 3.38 -5.67
CA GLY A 32 0.52 3.43 -6.37
C GLY A 32 1.09 4.84 -6.52
N ILE A 33 2.41 4.99 -6.57
CA ILE A 33 3.08 6.25 -6.86
C ILE A 33 3.54 6.31 -8.31
N ALA A 34 3.16 7.38 -9.00
CA ALA A 34 3.73 7.77 -10.28
C ALA A 34 4.68 8.97 -10.07
N SER A 35 5.93 8.81 -10.48
CA SER A 35 6.96 9.85 -10.38
C SER A 35 7.87 9.80 -11.61
N ASN A 36 8.45 10.93 -11.97
CA ASN A 36 9.52 11.03 -12.96
C ASN A 36 10.91 10.73 -12.37
N ASP A 37 11.02 10.58 -11.05
CA ASP A 37 12.24 10.15 -10.37
C ASP A 37 12.27 8.61 -10.29
N PRO A 38 13.20 7.94 -10.99
CA PRO A 38 13.31 6.48 -10.95
C PRO A 38 13.77 5.95 -9.59
N SER A 39 14.30 6.81 -8.72
CA SER A 39 14.73 6.47 -7.36
C SER A 39 13.68 6.78 -6.28
N ALA A 40 12.53 7.32 -6.70
CA ALA A 40 11.43 7.65 -5.81
C ALA A 40 10.93 6.37 -5.13
N ARG A 41 10.83 6.43 -3.80
CA ARG A 41 10.37 5.30 -3.01
C ARG A 41 9.59 5.77 -1.80
N VAL A 42 8.59 4.98 -1.43
CA VAL A 42 7.86 5.18 -0.20
C VAL A 42 8.63 4.51 0.93
N ASN A 43 8.86 5.27 2.00
CA ASN A 43 9.62 4.83 3.16
C ASN A 43 8.72 4.46 4.32
N ALA A 44 7.53 5.07 4.41
CA ALA A 44 6.53 4.74 5.41
C ALA A 44 5.13 5.10 4.90
N GLU A 45 4.16 4.30 5.29
CA GLU A 45 2.74 4.53 5.06
C GLU A 45 1.98 4.10 6.30
N THR A 46 0.97 4.88 6.69
CA THR A 46 0.03 4.51 7.74
C THR A 46 -1.35 5.01 7.34
N ALA A 47 -2.34 4.15 7.47
CA ALA A 47 -3.72 4.46 7.15
C ALA A 47 -4.64 4.10 8.32
N ILE A 48 -5.67 4.92 8.53
CA ILE A 48 -6.80 4.64 9.39
C ILE A 48 -8.00 4.48 8.47
N VAL A 49 -8.62 3.31 8.52
CA VAL A 49 -9.79 2.98 7.71
C VAL A 49 -11.01 2.93 8.61
N SER A 50 -12.05 3.67 8.23
CA SER A 50 -13.33 3.64 8.91
C SER A 50 -14.46 3.38 7.92
N MET A 51 -15.43 2.58 8.37
CA MET A 51 -16.63 2.25 7.61
C MET A 51 -17.83 2.80 8.36
N THR A 52 -18.64 3.67 7.73
CA THR A 52 -19.85 4.22 8.35
C THR A 52 -20.91 4.45 7.28
N GLY A 53 -22.10 3.87 7.47
CA GLY A 53 -23.23 4.04 6.54
C GLY A 53 -22.93 3.60 5.10
N GLY A 54 -22.11 2.57 4.91
CA GLY A 54 -21.66 2.11 3.60
C GLY A 54 -20.60 2.98 2.93
N ARG A 55 -20.10 4.02 3.61
CA ARG A 55 -18.99 4.84 3.14
C ARG A 55 -17.69 4.45 3.83
N GLU A 56 -16.67 4.18 3.04
CA GLU A 56 -15.29 4.02 3.49
C GLU A 56 -14.61 5.41 3.56
N THR A 57 -13.91 5.68 4.65
CA THR A 57 -13.03 6.84 4.80
C THR A 57 -11.63 6.36 5.15
N ILE A 58 -10.65 6.80 4.36
CA ILE A 58 -9.25 6.45 4.52
C ILE A 58 -8.48 7.73 4.84
N ASP A 59 -8.07 7.88 6.10
CA ASP A 59 -7.10 8.90 6.50
C ASP A 59 -5.71 8.29 6.37
N MET A 60 -4.85 8.88 5.53
CA MET A 60 -3.54 8.33 5.22
C MET A 60 -2.42 9.34 5.42
N ARG A 61 -1.30 8.87 5.97
CA ARG A 61 -0.02 9.55 6.01
C ARG A 61 1.00 8.76 5.20
N LEU A 62 1.58 9.41 4.21
CA LEU A 62 2.58 8.83 3.30
C LEU A 62 3.89 9.61 3.41
N SER A 63 5.00 8.90 3.60
CA SER A 63 6.35 9.48 3.59
C SER A 63 7.13 8.91 2.41
N MET A 64 7.55 9.80 1.51
CA MET A 64 8.29 9.46 0.29
C MET A 64 9.67 10.12 0.31
N ARG A 65 10.67 9.43 -0.22
CA ARG A 65 11.95 10.03 -0.62
C ARG A 65 12.01 10.08 -2.13
N SER A 66 12.28 11.28 -2.66
CA SER A 66 12.42 11.57 -4.09
C SER A 66 13.39 12.74 -4.24
N VAL A 67 14.12 12.78 -5.36
CA VAL A 67 14.96 13.93 -5.76
C VAL A 67 14.16 15.02 -6.48
N ASN A 68 12.93 14.69 -6.90
CA ASN A 68 11.99 15.61 -7.54
C ASN A 68 10.79 15.88 -6.62
N SER A 69 10.18 17.07 -6.75
CA SER A 69 8.96 17.47 -6.03
C SER A 69 7.66 16.95 -6.65
N ASP A 70 7.73 16.37 -7.85
CA ASP A 70 6.57 16.01 -8.63
C ASP A 70 6.30 14.51 -8.51
N ALA A 71 5.28 14.16 -7.74
CA ALA A 71 4.78 12.81 -7.62
C ALA A 71 3.26 12.82 -7.56
N ALA A 72 2.63 11.82 -8.18
CA ALA A 72 1.21 11.58 -8.10
C ALA A 72 0.95 10.28 -7.34
N LEU A 73 -0.04 10.32 -6.46
CA LEU A 73 -0.59 9.14 -5.81
C LEU A 73 -1.86 8.71 -6.57
N ILE A 74 -1.90 7.45 -7.00
CA ILE A 74 -3.02 6.83 -7.70
C ILE A 74 -3.68 5.85 -6.73
N VAL A 75 -4.91 6.16 -6.30
CA VAL A 75 -5.72 5.31 -5.41
C VAL A 75 -6.88 4.73 -6.22
N PRO A 76 -6.92 3.41 -6.47
CA PRO A 76 -8.07 2.77 -7.08
C PRO A 76 -9.28 2.83 -6.14
N THR A 77 -10.41 3.33 -6.62
CA THR A 77 -11.67 3.36 -5.85
C THR A 77 -12.80 2.77 -6.68
N PRO A 78 -13.77 2.07 -6.05
CA PRO A 78 -14.89 1.44 -6.76
C PRO A 78 -15.86 2.47 -7.37
N ALA A 79 -15.89 3.68 -6.80
CA ALA A 79 -16.57 4.85 -7.32
C ALA A 79 -15.69 6.09 -7.06
N PRO A 80 -15.90 7.23 -7.76
CA PRO A 80 -15.11 8.44 -7.53
C PRO A 80 -15.09 8.84 -6.04
N ALA A 81 -13.90 9.04 -5.49
CA ALA A 81 -13.72 9.47 -4.11
C ALA A 81 -13.48 10.98 -4.01
N THR A 82 -13.88 11.56 -2.89
CA THR A 82 -13.51 12.93 -2.52
C THR A 82 -12.17 12.91 -1.80
N VAL A 83 -11.29 13.86 -2.13
CA VAL A 83 -9.96 13.99 -1.51
C VAL A 83 -9.82 15.38 -0.89
N SER A 84 -9.28 15.40 0.32
CA SER A 84 -8.97 16.61 1.08
C SER A 84 -7.73 16.38 1.93
N ALA A 85 -7.07 17.47 2.35
CA ALA A 85 -6.00 17.36 3.34
C ALA A 85 -6.55 16.78 4.65
N GLY A 86 -5.87 15.77 5.19
CA GLY A 86 -6.22 15.13 6.46
C GLY A 86 -5.70 15.90 7.69
N ASP A 87 -6.16 15.49 8.87
CA ASP A 87 -5.69 16.00 10.15
C ASP A 87 -4.41 15.26 10.60
N GLN A 88 -3.31 16.00 10.78
CA GLN A 88 -2.04 15.41 11.21
C GLN A 88 -2.10 14.85 12.64
N ALA A 89 -2.90 15.45 13.53
CA ALA A 89 -3.02 15.03 14.92
C ALA A 89 -3.80 13.71 15.09
N LEU A 90 -4.54 13.31 14.06
CA LEU A 90 -5.34 12.09 14.08
C LEU A 90 -4.48 10.85 14.33
N PHE A 91 -3.35 10.73 13.64
CA PHE A 91 -2.46 9.58 13.78
C PHE A 91 -1.84 9.48 15.18
N ASP A 92 -1.47 10.60 15.78
CA ASP A 92 -0.92 10.63 17.13
C ASP A 92 -1.97 10.21 18.17
N LYS A 93 -3.22 10.63 17.96
CA LYS A 93 -4.35 10.19 18.78
C LYS A 93 -4.56 8.68 18.67
N TYR A 94 -4.60 8.13 17.46
CA TYR A 94 -4.77 6.69 17.25
C TYR A 94 -3.61 5.88 17.83
N SER A 95 -2.36 6.33 17.63
CA SER A 95 -1.18 5.71 18.21
C SER A 95 -1.26 5.60 19.74
N ARG A 96 -1.78 6.64 20.40
CA ARG A 96 -1.94 6.66 21.86
C ARG A 96 -3.01 5.69 22.35
N ILE A 97 -4.15 5.61 21.68
CA ILE A 97 -5.24 4.70 22.11
C ILE A 97 -4.96 3.23 21.74
N SER A 98 -4.11 2.99 20.74
CA SER A 98 -3.68 1.64 20.35
C SER A 98 -2.48 1.14 21.15
N GLU A 99 -1.99 1.91 22.13
CA GLU A 99 -0.80 1.53 22.89
C GLU A 99 -1.03 0.21 23.65
N PRO A 100 -0.09 -0.76 23.56
CA PRO A 100 -0.24 -2.03 24.24
C PRO A 100 -0.37 -1.87 25.76
N ARG A 101 -1.25 -2.66 26.38
CA ARG A 101 -1.32 -2.76 27.84
C ARG A 101 -0.26 -3.75 28.33
N THR A 102 0.67 -3.29 29.15
CA THR A 102 1.64 -4.18 29.82
C THR A 102 0.96 -4.91 30.99
N GLU A 103 0.79 -6.22 30.88
CA GLU A 103 0.28 -7.07 31.97
C GLU A 103 1.33 -8.07 32.43
N THR A 104 1.59 -8.14 33.73
CA THR A 104 2.43 -9.19 34.32
C THR A 104 1.56 -10.39 34.71
N ARG A 105 1.66 -11.50 33.97
CA ARG A 105 1.06 -12.79 34.33
C ARG A 105 2.12 -13.66 34.99
N ARG A 106 1.85 -14.14 36.20
CA ARG A 106 2.71 -15.11 36.88
C ARG A 106 2.11 -16.50 36.72
N HIS A 107 2.80 -17.35 35.97
CA HIS A 107 2.45 -18.76 35.85
C HIS A 107 3.22 -19.53 36.92
N TRP A 108 2.48 -20.00 37.93
CA TRP A 108 3.04 -20.76 39.05
C TRP A 108 3.17 -22.26 38.74
N TRP A 109 2.54 -22.72 37.67
CA TRP A 109 2.47 -24.12 37.26
C TRP A 109 2.81 -24.21 35.76
N SER A 110 3.66 -25.16 35.39
CA SER A 110 3.95 -25.47 33.98
C SER A 110 2.88 -26.42 33.45
N SER A 111 2.00 -25.96 32.56
CA SER A 111 1.21 -26.87 31.73
C SER A 111 2.08 -27.30 30.55
N SER A 112 2.56 -28.54 30.60
CA SER A 112 3.19 -29.25 29.47
C SER A 112 2.18 -29.62 28.40
#